data_AF-A0A8T4E6T2-F1
#
_entry.id   AF-A0A8T4E6T2-F1
#
_cell.length_a   1.000
_cell.length_b   1.000
_cell.length_c   1.000
_cell.angle_alpha   90.00
_cell.angle_beta   90.00
_cell.angle_gamma   90.00
#
_symmetry.space_group_name_H-M   'P 1'
#
loop_
_entity.id
_entity.type
_entity.pdbx_description
1 polymer ?
#
loop_
_entity_poly.entity_id
_entity_poly.type
_entity_poly.pdbx_seq_one_letter_code
_entity_poly.pdbx_strand_id
1 'polypeptide(L)'
;MLSDQESSSIKMVRGCPCYKVFGDEKLCVNDDSVLEIEAIEIDPSIFGFHRDKESMEEEQASEGNVCYASIFINYPDNKVYCISQGWVLRIHGKDVPADDLEDALQFLSTKEATANAEICSECLYKFILTLGDTFADLMTKREKTDEIKRYVDKFSLKIAVKHSQMDSMMKPIGTEDDIENGVDHFLFLQNYLVQLLEQQHYWSDLHQKLEDDEAQSWVLNLIRMRERLARMEFQFYSQTLQLRDINDFNLLIKMLQYILRSSDEILSLNKSIHDEIRSDRFMEMEKNDDRLKVLSGYAEKSRTVEHNFGNILQILTKL
;
A
#
# COMPACT_ATOMS: atom_id res chain seq x y z
N MET A 1 20.06 15.75 -32.75
CA MET A 1 20.17 14.28 -32.68
C MET A 1 20.71 13.95 -31.31
N LEU A 2 19.81 13.84 -30.33
CA LEU A 2 20.10 13.33 -29.00
C LEU A 2 19.72 11.86 -29.06
N SER A 3 20.74 11.01 -29.03
CA SER A 3 20.66 9.56 -29.11
C SER A 3 19.78 9.01 -27.99
N ASP A 4 18.98 8.03 -28.38
CA ASP A 4 18.09 7.18 -27.60
C ASP A 4 18.64 6.87 -26.19
N GLN A 5 17.88 7.23 -25.16
CA GLN A 5 17.94 6.53 -23.88
C GLN A 5 17.40 5.12 -24.14
N GLU A 6 18.29 4.15 -24.38
CA GLU A 6 17.93 2.74 -24.27
C GLU A 6 17.37 2.51 -22.87
N SER A 7 16.07 2.22 -22.79
CA SER A 7 15.40 1.82 -21.56
C SER A 7 16.06 0.53 -21.03
N SER A 8 16.53 0.55 -19.78
CA SER A 8 17.00 -0.66 -19.10
C SER A 8 15.95 -1.76 -19.21
N SER A 9 16.35 -2.97 -19.65
CA SER A 9 15.46 -4.13 -19.76
C SER A 9 15.28 -4.88 -18.45
N ILE A 10 16.00 -4.45 -17.42
CA ILE A 10 15.94 -4.98 -16.07
C ILE A 10 15.64 -3.89 -15.04
N LYS A 11 15.05 -4.30 -13.92
CA LYS A 11 14.81 -3.45 -12.75
C LYS A 11 15.32 -4.13 -11.50
N MET A 12 16.18 -3.45 -10.75
CA MET A 12 16.73 -3.96 -9.50
C MET A 12 15.80 -3.64 -8.34
N VAL A 13 15.74 -4.55 -7.38
CA VAL A 13 14.81 -4.51 -6.27
C VAL A 13 15.54 -4.90 -4.98
N ARG A 14 15.33 -4.11 -3.93
CA ARG A 14 15.79 -4.43 -2.58
C ARG A 14 14.79 -5.38 -1.91
N GLY A 15 15.29 -6.46 -1.32
CA GLY A 15 14.48 -7.50 -0.70
C GLY A 15 14.30 -8.71 -1.63
N CYS A 16 14.11 -9.90 -1.03
CA CYS A 16 13.94 -11.16 -1.75
C CYS A 16 12.86 -12.02 -1.08
N PRO A 17 11.80 -12.48 -1.77
CA PRO A 17 10.76 -13.30 -1.14
C PRO A 17 11.28 -14.63 -0.58
N CYS A 18 12.38 -15.14 -1.12
CA CYS A 18 13.05 -16.36 -0.65
C CYS A 18 13.92 -16.15 0.60
N TYR A 19 14.21 -14.91 0.99
CA TYR A 19 15.01 -14.60 2.18
C TYR A 19 14.16 -14.72 3.45
N LYS A 20 14.62 -15.52 4.42
CA LYS A 20 13.97 -15.77 5.72
C LYS A 20 14.96 -15.56 6.87
N VAL A 21 14.45 -15.03 7.97
CA VAL A 21 15.19 -14.86 9.22
C VAL A 21 14.47 -15.63 10.32
N PHE A 22 15.17 -16.54 10.99
CA PHE A 22 14.66 -17.35 12.10
C PHE A 22 15.58 -17.18 13.30
N GLY A 23 15.28 -16.22 14.17
CA GLY A 23 16.19 -15.87 15.27
C GLY A 23 17.51 -15.34 14.71
N ASP A 24 18.61 -16.03 15.02
CA ASP A 24 19.95 -15.69 14.54
C ASP A 24 20.29 -16.32 13.17
N GLU A 25 19.47 -17.26 12.67
CA GLU A 25 19.70 -17.97 11.41
C GLU A 25 19.10 -17.21 10.22
N LYS A 26 19.88 -17.10 9.14
CA LYS A 26 19.48 -16.47 7.88
C LYS A 26 19.46 -17.52 6.78
N LEU A 27 18.30 -17.71 6.17
CA LEU A 27 18.06 -18.79 5.21
C LEU A 27 17.56 -18.24 3.87
N CYS A 28 18.03 -18.82 2.77
CA CYS A 28 17.40 -18.72 1.46
C CYS A 28 16.55 -19.97 1.23
N VAL A 29 15.24 -19.77 1.02
CA VAL A 29 14.28 -20.82 0.70
C VAL A 29 13.79 -20.60 -0.73
N ASN A 30 14.52 -21.17 -1.69
CA ASN A 30 14.23 -21.07 -3.11
C ASN A 30 13.90 -22.46 -3.66
N ASP A 31 12.75 -22.62 -4.30
CA ASP A 31 12.28 -23.91 -4.86
C ASP A 31 12.34 -25.09 -3.87
N ASP A 32 11.84 -24.88 -2.65
CA ASP A 32 11.89 -25.83 -1.53
C ASP A 32 13.31 -26.25 -1.08
N SER A 33 14.36 -25.65 -1.67
CA SER A 33 15.74 -25.80 -1.24
C SER A 33 16.06 -24.78 -0.16
N VAL A 34 16.60 -25.25 0.97
CA VAL A 34 17.00 -24.41 2.09
C VAL A 34 18.51 -24.30 2.12
N LEU A 35 19.01 -23.07 2.07
CA LEU A 35 20.43 -22.75 2.14
C LEU A 35 20.66 -21.74 3.26
N GLU A 36 21.60 -22.05 4.15
CA GLU A 36 22.09 -21.08 5.12
C GLU A 36 22.98 -20.05 4.42
N ILE A 37 22.71 -18.77 4.68
CA ILE A 37 23.33 -17.68 3.94
C ILE A 37 23.92 -16.61 4.86
N GLU A 38 25.03 -16.05 4.43
CA GLU A 38 25.59 -14.84 4.99
C GLU A 38 25.01 -13.65 4.23
N ALA A 39 23.98 -13.02 4.83
CA ALA A 39 23.33 -11.88 4.21
C ALA A 39 24.13 -10.58 4.44
N ILE A 40 24.50 -9.95 3.33
CA ILE A 40 25.12 -8.63 3.26
C ILE A 40 24.08 -7.69 2.66
N GLU A 41 23.66 -6.67 3.40
CA GLU A 41 22.74 -5.69 2.86
C GLU A 41 23.45 -4.71 1.95
N ILE A 42 23.17 -4.81 0.65
CA ILE A 42 23.72 -3.95 -0.39
C ILE A 42 22.58 -3.15 -1.00
N ASP A 43 22.80 -1.85 -1.23
CA ASP A 43 21.85 -1.03 -1.96
C ASP A 43 21.81 -1.47 -3.43
N PRO A 44 20.64 -1.81 -4.01
CA PRO A 44 20.56 -2.29 -5.38
C PRO A 44 21.09 -1.31 -6.42
N SER A 45 21.12 0.00 -6.13
CA SER A 45 21.69 1.00 -7.03
C SER A 45 23.17 0.77 -7.35
N ILE A 46 23.88 0.01 -6.50
CA ILE A 46 25.26 -0.40 -6.75
C ILE A 46 25.36 -1.22 -8.03
N PHE A 47 24.34 -2.00 -8.39
CA PHE A 47 24.31 -2.81 -9.61
C PHE A 47 23.78 -2.05 -10.84
N GLY A 48 23.53 -0.73 -10.71
CA GLY A 48 22.81 0.08 -11.71
C GLY A 48 23.52 0.35 -13.03
N PHE A 49 24.72 -0.18 -13.23
CA PHE A 49 25.42 -0.16 -14.51
C PHE A 49 24.98 -1.28 -15.46
N HIS A 50 24.30 -2.31 -14.96
CA HIS A 50 23.78 -3.43 -15.75
C HIS A 50 22.44 -3.09 -16.40
N ARG A 51 22.23 -3.57 -17.63
CA ARG A 51 21.04 -3.25 -18.46
C ARG A 51 20.26 -4.48 -18.89
N ASP A 52 20.85 -5.66 -18.75
CA ASP A 52 20.32 -6.94 -19.19
C ASP A 52 20.75 -8.05 -18.23
N LYS A 53 20.16 -9.23 -18.41
CA LYS A 53 20.43 -10.40 -17.58
C LYS A 53 21.88 -10.91 -17.71
N GLU A 54 22.47 -10.79 -18.89
CA GLU A 54 23.80 -11.34 -19.20
C GLU A 54 24.88 -10.56 -18.45
N SER A 55 24.78 -9.23 -18.42
CA SER A 55 25.67 -8.36 -17.65
C SER A 55 25.57 -8.59 -16.13
N MET A 56 24.38 -8.93 -15.63
CA MET A 56 24.18 -9.28 -14.21
C MET A 56 24.92 -10.56 -13.77
N GLU A 57 25.37 -11.42 -14.68
CA GLU A 57 26.15 -12.61 -14.32
C GLU A 57 27.51 -12.27 -13.71
N GLU A 58 28.05 -11.08 -14.01
CA GLU A 58 29.33 -10.60 -13.46
C GLU A 58 29.27 -10.28 -11.95
N GLU A 59 28.07 -10.06 -11.41
CA GLU A 59 27.84 -9.71 -10.00
C GLU A 59 27.57 -10.92 -9.12
N GLN A 60 27.55 -12.13 -9.68
CA GLN A 60 27.32 -13.33 -8.88
C GLN A 60 28.42 -13.51 -7.83
N ALA A 61 28.02 -13.85 -6.61
CA ALA A 61 28.95 -14.06 -5.53
C ALA A 61 29.83 -15.29 -5.82
N SER A 62 31.13 -15.17 -5.57
CA SER A 62 32.08 -16.27 -5.72
C SER A 62 31.82 -17.42 -4.74
N GLU A 63 31.18 -17.12 -3.61
CA GLU A 63 30.83 -18.07 -2.56
C GLU A 63 29.31 -18.32 -2.55
N GLY A 64 28.92 -19.59 -2.59
CA GLY A 64 27.52 -19.99 -2.77
C GLY A 64 26.60 -19.66 -1.59
N ASN A 65 27.13 -19.26 -0.43
CA ASN A 65 26.36 -18.87 0.76
C ASN A 65 26.19 -17.35 0.90
N VAL A 66 26.82 -16.51 0.07
CA VAL A 66 26.68 -15.06 0.17
C VAL A 66 25.37 -14.59 -0.47
N CYS A 67 24.63 -13.75 0.23
CA CYS A 67 23.36 -13.19 -0.24
C CYS A 67 23.33 -11.66 -0.08
N TYR A 68 23.08 -10.93 -1.16
CA TYR A 68 22.98 -9.46 -1.17
C TYR A 68 21.58 -8.96 -0.79
N ALA A 69 20.67 -9.88 -0.47
CA ALA A 69 19.25 -9.61 -0.22
C ALA A 69 18.60 -8.74 -1.31
N SER A 70 19.08 -8.88 -2.55
CA SER A 70 18.67 -8.05 -3.70
C SER A 70 18.41 -8.95 -4.91
N ILE A 71 17.42 -8.57 -5.69
CA ILE A 71 16.90 -9.33 -6.83
C ILE A 71 16.78 -8.40 -8.03
N PHE A 72 16.71 -8.96 -9.23
CA PHE A 72 16.38 -8.19 -10.42
C PHE A 72 15.24 -8.82 -11.18
N ILE A 73 14.43 -7.95 -11.76
CA ILE A 73 13.34 -8.27 -12.67
C ILE A 73 13.90 -8.23 -14.07
N ASN A 74 13.69 -9.30 -14.84
CA ASN A 74 14.02 -9.36 -16.25
C ASN A 74 12.73 -9.26 -17.07
N TYR A 75 12.44 -8.09 -17.61
CA TYR A 75 11.20 -7.86 -18.37
C TYR A 75 11.07 -8.72 -19.63
N PRO A 76 12.14 -9.00 -20.41
CA PRO A 76 12.05 -9.84 -21.61
C PRO A 76 11.51 -11.25 -21.41
N ASP A 77 11.79 -11.90 -20.27
CA ASP A 77 11.30 -13.27 -19.98
C ASP A 77 10.27 -13.33 -18.85
N ASN A 78 9.87 -12.18 -18.30
CA ASN A 78 8.93 -12.05 -17.19
C ASN A 78 9.34 -12.88 -15.95
N LYS A 79 10.63 -12.93 -15.63
CA LYS A 79 11.16 -13.67 -14.48
C LYS A 79 11.93 -12.79 -13.52
N VAL A 80 11.99 -13.27 -12.29
CA VAL A 80 12.75 -12.67 -11.20
C VAL A 80 13.98 -13.53 -10.91
N TYR A 81 15.10 -12.86 -10.71
CA TYR A 81 16.40 -13.48 -10.50
C TYR A 81 17.07 -12.99 -9.21
N CYS A 82 17.75 -13.89 -8.52
CA CYS A 82 18.66 -13.54 -7.43
C CYS A 82 19.93 -12.91 -8.00
N ILE A 83 20.32 -11.72 -7.51
CA ILE A 83 21.58 -11.07 -7.96
C ILE A 83 22.78 -11.92 -7.53
N SER A 84 22.80 -12.38 -6.28
CA SER A 84 23.98 -13.06 -5.71
C SER A 84 24.25 -14.43 -6.30
N GLN A 85 23.21 -15.15 -6.70
CA GLN A 85 23.33 -16.55 -7.14
C GLN A 85 22.97 -16.74 -8.62
N GLY A 86 22.40 -15.72 -9.28
CA GLY A 86 21.92 -15.81 -10.66
C GLY A 86 20.70 -16.73 -10.86
N TRP A 87 20.17 -17.33 -9.80
CA TRP A 87 19.07 -18.28 -9.87
C TRP A 87 17.75 -17.58 -10.19
N VAL A 88 16.91 -18.25 -10.99
CA VAL A 88 15.48 -17.90 -11.10
C VAL A 88 14.85 -18.13 -9.73
N LEU A 89 14.09 -17.15 -9.26
CA LEU A 89 13.32 -17.31 -8.03
C LEU A 89 12.09 -18.16 -8.28
N ARG A 90 11.92 -19.15 -7.41
CA ARG A 90 10.84 -20.13 -7.47
C ARG A 90 10.25 -20.36 -6.10
N ILE A 91 8.93 -20.51 -6.09
CA ILE A 91 8.16 -20.87 -4.90
C ILE A 91 7.37 -22.13 -5.27
N HIS A 92 7.56 -23.22 -4.53
CA HIS A 92 6.84 -24.48 -4.73
C HIS A 92 6.84 -24.98 -6.20
N GLY A 93 8.01 -25.02 -6.85
CA GLY A 93 8.15 -25.52 -8.21
C GLY A 93 7.74 -24.55 -9.33
N LYS A 94 7.31 -23.33 -9.01
CA LYS A 94 6.87 -22.34 -9.99
C LYS A 94 7.76 -21.10 -9.97
N ASP A 95 8.11 -20.62 -11.16
CA ASP A 95 8.84 -19.35 -11.34
C ASP A 95 7.98 -18.19 -10.82
N VAL A 96 8.60 -17.25 -10.09
CA VAL A 96 7.96 -16.00 -9.68
C VAL A 96 7.92 -15.06 -10.89
N PRO A 97 6.74 -14.66 -11.40
CA PRO A 97 6.64 -13.71 -12.50
C PRO A 97 7.07 -12.31 -12.07
N ALA A 98 7.58 -11.52 -13.03
CA ALA A 98 7.88 -10.11 -12.79
C ALA A 98 6.63 -9.34 -12.37
N ASP A 99 5.51 -9.56 -13.06
CA ASP A 99 4.25 -8.85 -12.82
C ASP A 99 3.76 -9.04 -11.36
N ASP A 100 3.77 -10.29 -10.86
CA ASP A 100 3.38 -10.64 -9.49
C ASP A 100 4.30 -9.96 -8.45
N LEU A 101 5.60 -9.85 -8.74
CA LEU A 101 6.55 -9.18 -7.86
C LEU A 101 6.36 -7.65 -7.89
N GLU A 102 6.16 -7.04 -9.06
CA GLU A 102 5.95 -5.59 -9.17
C GLU A 102 4.70 -5.15 -8.41
N ASP A 103 3.62 -5.92 -8.52
CA ASP A 103 2.41 -5.71 -7.74
C ASP A 103 2.69 -5.76 -6.23
N ALA A 104 3.46 -6.76 -5.79
CA ALA A 104 3.84 -6.90 -4.38
C ALA A 104 4.69 -5.72 -3.89
N LEU A 105 5.63 -5.24 -4.71
CA LEU A 105 6.50 -4.12 -4.39
C LEU A 105 5.73 -2.81 -4.28
N GLN A 106 4.85 -2.54 -5.23
CA GLN A 106 4.03 -1.33 -5.23
C GLN A 106 3.11 -1.26 -4.01
N PHE A 107 2.60 -2.42 -3.57
CA PHE A 107 1.81 -2.49 -2.35
C PHE A 107 2.62 -2.20 -1.08
N LEU A 108 3.79 -2.82 -0.95
CA LEU A 108 4.61 -2.70 0.26
C LEU A 108 5.29 -1.34 0.37
N SER A 109 5.46 -0.61 -0.74
CA SER A 109 5.87 0.79 -0.71
C SER A 109 4.73 1.68 -0.20
N THR A 110 4.73 1.98 1.10
CA THR A 110 3.83 2.99 1.72
C THR A 110 4.36 4.42 1.59
N LYS A 111 5.52 4.60 0.96
CA LYS A 111 6.18 5.87 0.65
C LYS A 111 6.23 6.05 -0.86
N GLU A 112 6.17 7.31 -1.31
CA GLU A 112 6.35 7.71 -2.71
C GLU A 112 7.48 6.91 -3.37
N ALA A 113 7.29 6.58 -4.65
CA ALA A 113 8.11 5.68 -5.49
C ALA A 113 9.61 6.03 -5.63
N THR A 114 10.16 6.89 -4.78
CA THR A 114 11.59 7.12 -4.60
C THR A 114 12.22 6.02 -3.74
N ALA A 115 12.53 4.90 -4.41
CA ALA A 115 13.69 4.00 -4.26
C ALA A 115 14.18 3.46 -2.89
N ASN A 116 13.76 3.93 -1.71
CA ASN A 116 14.49 3.65 -0.45
C ASN A 116 13.65 3.08 0.71
N ALA A 117 12.47 2.50 0.45
CA ALA A 117 11.78 1.76 1.50
C ALA A 117 12.40 0.37 1.64
N GLU A 118 12.84 0.00 2.85
CA GLU A 118 13.26 -1.37 3.18
C GLU A 118 12.03 -2.27 3.12
N ILE A 119 11.96 -3.14 2.11
CA ILE A 119 10.80 -4.00 1.88
C ILE A 119 10.98 -5.30 2.66
N CYS A 120 10.03 -5.60 3.55
CA CYS A 120 10.05 -6.84 4.30
C CYS A 120 9.92 -8.06 3.36
N SER A 121 10.95 -8.89 3.35
CA SER A 121 11.03 -10.11 2.52
C SER A 121 9.93 -11.13 2.84
N GLU A 122 9.50 -11.20 4.10
CA GLU A 122 8.36 -12.05 4.49
C GLU A 122 7.04 -11.53 3.93
N CYS A 123 6.84 -10.21 3.90
CA CYS A 123 5.65 -9.60 3.32
C CYS A 123 5.59 -9.81 1.81
N LEU A 124 6.71 -9.71 1.09
CA LEU A 124 6.79 -10.02 -0.34
C LEU A 124 6.34 -11.45 -0.64
N TYR A 125 6.88 -12.41 0.12
CA TYR A 125 6.51 -13.82 -0.03
C TYR A 125 5.01 -14.06 0.18
N LYS A 126 4.46 -13.54 1.29
CA LYS A 126 3.03 -13.73 1.61
C LYS A 126 2.12 -13.09 0.56
N PHE A 127 2.49 -11.93 0.03
CA PHE A 127 1.74 -11.27 -1.03
C PHE A 127 1.71 -12.13 -2.30
N ILE A 128 2.88 -12.53 -2.80
CA ILE A 128 3.01 -13.31 -4.04
C ILE A 128 2.21 -14.61 -3.94
N LEU A 129 2.26 -15.28 -2.80
CA LEU A 129 1.58 -16.55 -2.59
C LEU A 129 0.05 -16.40 -2.49
N THR A 130 -0.43 -15.29 -1.94
CA THR A 130 -1.87 -15.05 -1.69
C THR A 130 -2.58 -14.47 -2.91
N LEU A 131 -1.91 -13.57 -3.64
CA LEU A 131 -2.49 -12.73 -4.68
C LEU A 131 -1.99 -13.03 -6.08
N GLY A 132 -0.84 -13.69 -6.23
CA GLY A 132 -0.33 -14.08 -7.54
C GLY A 132 -1.19 -15.17 -8.17
N ASP A 133 -1.64 -14.93 -9.42
CA ASP A 133 -2.44 -15.89 -10.17
C ASP A 133 -1.71 -17.23 -10.37
N THR A 134 -0.38 -17.16 -10.46
CA THR A 134 0.54 -18.31 -10.62
C THR A 134 0.42 -19.33 -9.49
N PHE A 135 0.08 -18.87 -8.28
CA PHE A 135 0.08 -19.67 -7.04
C PHE A 135 -1.34 -19.98 -6.51
N ALA A 136 -2.38 -19.64 -7.28
CA ALA A 136 -3.77 -19.75 -6.86
C ALA A 136 -4.25 -21.17 -6.53
N ASP A 137 -3.55 -22.20 -7.01
CA ASP A 137 -3.82 -23.63 -6.78
C ASP A 137 -3.13 -24.21 -5.54
N LEU A 138 -2.16 -23.50 -4.94
CA LEU A 138 -1.42 -23.97 -3.77
C LEU A 138 -2.16 -23.76 -2.45
N MET A 139 -3.20 -22.92 -2.45
CA MET A 139 -3.99 -22.61 -1.27
C MET A 139 -5.41 -23.17 -1.43
N THR A 140 -5.94 -23.79 -0.37
CA THR A 140 -7.37 -24.07 -0.31
C THR A 140 -8.16 -22.75 -0.31
N LYS A 141 -9.43 -22.77 -0.75
CA LYS A 141 -10.30 -21.58 -0.69
C LYS A 141 -10.36 -20.98 0.71
N ARG A 142 -10.29 -21.80 1.75
CA ARG A 142 -10.29 -21.37 3.15
C ARG A 142 -8.99 -20.64 3.50
N GLU A 143 -7.83 -21.20 3.17
CA GLU A 143 -6.54 -20.54 3.41
C GLU A 143 -6.45 -19.22 2.65
N LYS A 144 -6.91 -19.19 1.38
CA LYS A 144 -6.97 -17.96 0.59
C LYS A 144 -7.90 -16.92 1.21
N THR A 145 -9.06 -17.35 1.72
CA THR A 145 -10.02 -16.48 2.44
C THR A 145 -9.35 -15.87 3.67
N ASP A 146 -8.70 -16.70 4.50
CA ASP A 146 -8.12 -16.28 5.76
C ASP A 146 -6.91 -15.33 5.56
N GLU A 147 -6.07 -15.57 4.55
CA GLU A 147 -4.98 -14.67 4.21
C GLU A 147 -5.46 -13.35 3.60
N ILE A 148 -6.42 -13.37 2.67
CA ILE A 148 -7.02 -12.12 2.15
C ILE A 148 -7.61 -11.28 3.28
N LYS A 149 -8.32 -11.91 4.24
CA LYS A 149 -8.86 -11.21 5.41
C LYS A 149 -7.77 -10.59 6.26
N ARG A 150 -6.77 -11.39 6.69
CA ARG A 150 -5.64 -10.90 7.51
C ARG A 150 -4.94 -9.73 6.84
N TYR A 151 -4.78 -9.83 5.54
CA TYR A 151 -4.12 -8.83 4.73
C TYR A 151 -4.93 -7.52 4.64
N VAL A 152 -6.21 -7.60 4.24
CA VAL A 152 -7.08 -6.41 4.17
C VAL A 152 -7.22 -5.76 5.55
N ASP A 153 -7.27 -6.56 6.61
CA ASP A 153 -7.35 -6.09 8.00
C ASP A 153 -6.08 -5.33 8.43
N LYS A 154 -4.89 -5.95 8.30
CA LYS A 154 -3.61 -5.32 8.63
C LYS A 154 -3.39 -4.04 7.82
N PHE A 155 -3.74 -4.09 6.54
CA PHE A 155 -3.57 -2.95 5.65
C PHE A 155 -4.51 -1.79 5.97
N SER A 156 -5.81 -2.07 6.15
CA SER A 156 -6.80 -1.05 6.54
C SER A 156 -6.40 -0.37 7.85
N LEU A 157 -5.89 -1.15 8.81
CA LEU A 157 -5.40 -0.62 10.07
C LEU A 157 -4.19 0.30 9.91
N LYS A 158 -3.21 -0.07 9.08
CA LYS A 158 -2.05 0.80 8.76
C LYS A 158 -2.50 2.14 8.16
N ILE A 159 -3.47 2.12 7.24
CA ILE A 159 -4.02 3.35 6.67
C ILE A 159 -4.71 4.19 7.74
N ALA A 160 -5.57 3.58 8.57
CA ALA A 160 -6.28 4.30 9.64
C ALA A 160 -5.30 4.97 10.61
N VAL A 161 -4.25 4.27 11.03
CA VAL A 161 -3.18 4.82 11.88
C VAL A 161 -2.52 6.01 11.19
N LYS A 162 -2.06 5.86 9.94
CA LYS A 162 -1.39 6.93 9.19
C LYS A 162 -2.30 8.14 8.99
N HIS A 163 -3.57 7.92 8.64
CA HIS A 163 -4.54 9.01 8.44
C HIS A 163 -4.83 9.76 9.75
N SER A 164 -4.91 9.05 10.88
CA SER A 164 -5.13 9.68 12.19
C SER A 164 -3.95 10.54 12.66
N GLN A 165 -2.73 10.24 12.20
CA GLN A 165 -1.53 10.99 12.55
C GLN A 165 -1.34 12.25 11.69
N MET A 166 -1.91 12.27 10.48
CA MET A 166 -1.78 13.39 9.53
C MET A 166 -2.94 14.38 9.58
N ASP A 167 -4.10 13.98 10.08
CA ASP A 167 -5.27 14.87 10.14
C ASP A 167 -5.26 15.72 11.42
N SER A 168 -5.23 17.04 11.29
CA SER A 168 -5.29 17.97 12.44
C SER A 168 -6.57 17.85 13.27
N MET A 169 -7.65 17.30 12.70
CA MET A 169 -8.91 17.04 13.41
C MET A 169 -8.93 15.69 14.13
N MET A 170 -7.87 14.88 13.99
CA MET A 170 -7.79 13.56 14.59
C MET A 170 -6.69 13.50 15.65
N LYS A 171 -6.91 12.63 16.63
CA LYS A 171 -5.89 12.16 17.56
C LYS A 171 -5.28 10.88 16.99
N PRO A 172 -3.95 10.73 17.06
CA PRO A 172 -3.29 9.48 16.73
C PRO A 172 -3.94 8.31 17.48
N ILE A 173 -4.41 7.31 16.73
CA ILE A 173 -5.06 6.14 17.33
C ILE A 173 -4.04 5.11 17.80
N GLY A 174 -2.81 5.14 17.28
CA GLY A 174 -1.72 4.19 17.59
C GLY A 174 -0.51 4.41 16.68
N THR A 175 0.41 3.44 16.64
CA THR A 175 1.58 3.39 15.76
C THR A 175 1.60 2.12 14.91
N GLU A 176 2.44 2.07 13.86
CA GLU A 176 2.62 0.84 13.08
C GLU A 176 3.21 -0.30 13.93
N ASP A 177 4.08 0.02 14.89
CA ASP A 177 4.68 -0.96 15.80
C ASP A 177 3.62 -1.61 16.72
N ASP A 178 2.61 -0.85 17.15
CA ASP A 178 1.49 -1.39 17.94
C ASP A 178 0.67 -2.43 17.15
N ILE A 179 0.60 -2.28 15.83
CA ILE A 179 -0.06 -3.25 14.94
C ILE A 179 0.72 -4.57 14.93
N GLU A 180 2.04 -4.49 14.83
CA GLU A 180 2.93 -5.65 14.73
C GLU A 180 3.05 -6.41 16.06
N ASN A 181 2.95 -5.70 17.18
CA ASN A 181 2.94 -6.28 18.53
C ASN A 181 1.60 -6.92 18.94
N GLY A 182 0.58 -6.91 18.06
CA GLY A 182 -0.69 -7.59 18.30
C GLY A 182 -1.60 -6.90 19.32
N VAL A 183 -1.49 -5.57 19.47
CA VAL A 183 -2.43 -4.77 20.28
C VAL A 183 -3.85 -4.89 19.72
N ASP A 184 -4.89 -4.63 20.53
CA ASP A 184 -6.30 -4.77 20.16
C ASP A 184 -6.68 -3.92 18.91
N HIS A 185 -6.54 -4.52 17.74
CA HIS A 185 -6.77 -3.91 16.43
C HIS A 185 -8.21 -3.40 16.27
N PHE A 186 -9.15 -4.04 16.96
CA PHE A 186 -10.55 -3.64 16.92
C PHE A 186 -10.74 -2.29 17.63
N LEU A 187 -10.08 -2.08 18.76
CA LEU A 187 -10.12 -0.81 19.49
C LEU A 187 -9.57 0.35 18.66
N PHE A 188 -8.49 0.13 17.90
CA PHE A 188 -7.94 1.17 17.01
C PHE A 188 -8.93 1.60 15.93
N LEU A 189 -9.52 0.64 15.20
CA LEU A 189 -10.50 0.94 14.16
C LEU A 189 -11.76 1.59 14.74
N GLN A 190 -12.22 1.15 15.92
CA GLN A 190 -13.33 1.81 16.62
C GLN A 190 -13.02 3.27 16.96
N ASN A 191 -11.83 3.55 17.52
CA ASN A 191 -11.41 4.91 17.83
C ASN A 191 -11.33 5.78 16.57
N TYR A 192 -10.89 5.21 15.45
CA TYR A 192 -10.88 5.91 14.16
C TYR A 192 -12.30 6.22 13.66
N LEU A 193 -13.20 5.24 13.72
CA LEU A 193 -14.61 5.40 13.32
C LEU A 193 -15.34 6.46 14.15
N VAL A 194 -15.08 6.54 15.45
CA VAL A 194 -15.63 7.59 16.32
C VAL A 194 -15.18 8.97 15.85
N GLN A 195 -13.89 9.14 15.56
CA GLN A 195 -13.37 10.43 15.09
C GLN A 195 -13.92 10.82 13.71
N LEU A 196 -14.18 9.85 12.83
CA LEU A 196 -14.87 10.12 11.57
C LEU A 196 -16.31 10.62 11.77
N LEU A 197 -17.02 10.13 12.78
CA LEU A 197 -18.35 10.64 13.13
C LEU A 197 -18.26 12.08 13.68
N GLU A 198 -17.26 12.35 14.52
CA GLU A 198 -16.98 13.72 15.00
C GLU A 198 -16.68 14.68 13.85
N GLN A 199 -15.89 14.24 12.86
CA GLN A 199 -15.65 15.03 11.64
C GLN A 199 -16.95 15.27 10.85
N GLN A 200 -17.79 14.26 10.67
CA GLN A 200 -19.09 14.42 9.98
C GLN A 200 -19.96 15.47 10.67
N HIS A 201 -20.06 15.43 12.00
CA HIS A 201 -20.79 16.43 12.77
C HIS A 201 -20.18 17.83 12.62
N TYR A 202 -18.86 17.95 12.72
CA TYR A 202 -18.18 19.23 12.53
C TYR A 202 -18.48 19.86 11.16
N TRP A 203 -18.38 19.08 10.08
CA TRP A 203 -18.62 19.59 8.73
C TRP A 203 -20.09 19.94 8.50
N SER A 204 -21.02 19.15 9.05
CA SER A 204 -22.45 19.47 9.02
C SER A 204 -22.76 20.78 9.73
N ASP A 205 -22.20 21.00 10.92
CA ASP A 205 -22.39 22.23 11.69
C ASP A 205 -21.76 23.44 10.98
N LEU A 206 -20.58 23.26 10.37
CA LEU A 206 -19.92 24.31 9.61
C LEU A 206 -20.72 24.66 8.34
N HIS A 207 -21.28 23.66 7.66
CA HIS A 207 -22.14 23.88 6.49
C HIS A 207 -23.34 24.75 6.86
N GLN A 208 -24.06 24.42 7.94
CA GLN A 208 -25.22 25.19 8.38
C GLN A 208 -24.84 26.65 8.71
N LYS A 209 -23.73 26.86 9.43
CA LYS A 209 -23.26 28.22 9.76
C LYS A 209 -22.91 29.04 8.51
N LEU A 210 -22.24 28.42 7.54
CA LEU A 210 -21.88 29.09 6.29
C LEU A 210 -23.12 29.35 5.42
N GLU A 211 -24.12 28.49 5.47
CA GLU A 211 -25.40 28.70 4.78
C GLU A 211 -26.17 29.88 5.39
N ASP A 212 -26.23 29.96 6.72
CA ASP A 212 -26.83 31.08 7.45
C ASP A 212 -26.10 32.41 7.19
N ASP A 213 -24.77 32.36 6.98
CA ASP A 213 -23.93 33.51 6.63
C ASP A 213 -23.96 33.87 5.12
N GLU A 214 -24.82 33.21 4.32
CA GLU A 214 -24.92 33.38 2.86
C GLU A 214 -23.58 33.20 2.12
N ALA A 215 -22.76 32.24 2.57
CA ALA A 215 -21.47 31.95 1.96
C ALA A 215 -21.61 31.52 0.49
N GLN A 216 -20.52 31.71 -0.27
CA GLN A 216 -20.51 31.36 -1.69
C GLN A 216 -20.78 29.87 -1.91
N SER A 217 -21.57 29.54 -2.94
CA SER A 217 -22.04 28.18 -3.20
C SER A 217 -20.92 27.14 -3.37
N TRP A 218 -19.76 27.54 -3.91
CA TRP A 218 -18.61 26.65 -4.05
C TRP A 218 -17.99 26.27 -2.70
N VAL A 219 -18.01 27.17 -1.71
CA VAL A 219 -17.53 26.88 -0.33
C VAL A 219 -18.46 25.87 0.33
N LEU A 220 -19.78 26.09 0.22
CA LEU A 220 -20.78 25.14 0.74
C LEU A 220 -20.59 23.74 0.12
N ASN A 221 -20.35 23.69 -1.19
CA ASN A 221 -20.06 22.44 -1.88
C ASN A 221 -18.77 21.78 -1.38
N LEU A 222 -17.70 22.54 -1.13
CA LEU A 222 -16.45 22.03 -0.57
C LEU A 222 -16.66 21.39 0.82
N ILE A 223 -17.40 22.05 1.70
CA ILE A 223 -17.72 21.52 3.04
C ILE A 223 -18.57 20.25 2.92
N ARG A 224 -19.55 20.24 2.03
CA ARG A 224 -20.40 19.06 1.77
C ARG A 224 -19.61 17.88 1.20
N MET A 225 -18.61 18.16 0.35
CA MET A 225 -17.69 17.13 -0.14
C MET A 225 -16.85 16.54 0.99
N ARG A 226 -16.37 17.36 1.94
CA ARG A 226 -15.62 16.89 3.12
C ARG A 226 -16.47 16.04 4.05
N GLU A 227 -17.70 16.45 4.32
CA GLU A 227 -18.66 15.66 5.11
C GLU A 227 -18.90 14.29 4.44
N ARG A 228 -19.15 14.31 3.12
CA ARG A 228 -19.35 13.09 2.34
C ARG A 228 -18.11 12.20 2.38
N LEU A 229 -16.91 12.77 2.31
CA LEU A 229 -15.67 12.00 2.36
C LEU A 229 -15.50 11.29 3.70
N ALA A 230 -15.73 11.98 4.82
CA ALA A 230 -15.68 11.35 6.14
C ALA A 230 -16.72 10.21 6.27
N ARG A 231 -17.89 10.36 5.67
CA ARG A 231 -18.92 9.31 5.62
C ARG A 231 -18.50 8.10 4.78
N MET A 232 -17.86 8.34 3.63
CA MET A 232 -17.36 7.28 2.77
C MET A 232 -16.20 6.53 3.42
N GLU A 233 -15.25 7.23 4.06
CA GLU A 233 -14.20 6.60 4.86
C GLU A 233 -14.81 5.75 5.98
N PHE A 234 -15.82 6.25 6.69
CA PHE A 234 -16.51 5.49 7.74
C PHE A 234 -17.11 4.19 7.19
N GLN A 235 -17.79 4.28 6.04
CA GLN A 235 -18.35 3.11 5.38
C GLN A 235 -17.28 2.10 4.99
N PHE A 236 -16.17 2.55 4.40
CA PHE A 236 -15.04 1.70 4.04
C PHE A 236 -14.51 0.94 5.27
N TYR A 237 -14.19 1.63 6.36
CA TYR A 237 -13.64 0.99 7.55
C TYR A 237 -14.64 0.07 8.24
N SER A 238 -15.92 0.43 8.26
CA SER A 238 -16.98 -0.45 8.75
C SER A 238 -17.09 -1.75 7.94
N GLN A 239 -17.00 -1.66 6.61
CA GLN A 239 -16.98 -2.84 5.73
C GLN A 239 -15.72 -3.70 5.97
N THR A 240 -14.56 -3.09 6.19
CA THR A 240 -13.32 -3.86 6.48
C THR A 240 -13.42 -4.63 7.79
N LEU A 241 -14.07 -4.07 8.83
CA LEU A 241 -14.35 -4.79 10.07
C LEU A 241 -15.27 -5.99 9.85
N GLN A 242 -16.29 -5.84 9.00
CA GLN A 242 -17.24 -6.91 8.68
C GLN A 242 -16.58 -8.09 7.95
N LEU A 243 -15.46 -7.87 7.24
CA LEU A 243 -14.74 -8.96 6.56
C LEU A 243 -14.30 -10.07 7.52
N ARG A 244 -14.01 -9.74 8.78
CA ARG A 244 -13.54 -10.69 9.80
C ARG A 244 -14.53 -11.83 9.99
N ASP A 245 -15.82 -11.52 10.02
CA ASP A 245 -16.90 -12.46 10.33
C ASP A 245 -17.37 -13.30 9.12
N ILE A 246 -16.87 -13.03 7.91
CA ILE A 246 -17.36 -13.67 6.68
C ILE A 246 -16.65 -15.00 6.42
N ASN A 247 -17.32 -16.13 6.64
CA ASN A 247 -16.70 -17.44 6.38
C ASN A 247 -16.95 -17.98 4.96
N ASP A 248 -17.81 -17.33 4.18
CA ASP A 248 -18.11 -17.72 2.80
C ASP A 248 -17.24 -16.95 1.80
N PHE A 249 -16.51 -17.67 0.96
CA PHE A 249 -15.60 -17.09 -0.04
C PHE A 249 -16.35 -16.22 -1.06
N ASN A 250 -17.53 -16.61 -1.52
CA ASN A 250 -18.26 -15.82 -2.52
C ASN A 250 -18.81 -14.53 -1.91
N LEU A 251 -19.24 -14.56 -0.65
CA LEU A 251 -19.63 -13.38 0.11
C LEU A 251 -18.42 -12.46 0.36
N LEU A 252 -17.24 -13.03 0.65
CA LEU A 252 -15.98 -12.27 0.77
C LEU A 252 -15.69 -11.51 -0.54
N ILE A 253 -15.71 -12.19 -1.69
CA ILE A 253 -15.47 -11.54 -2.99
C ILE A 253 -16.47 -10.40 -3.24
N LYS A 254 -17.77 -10.61 -2.96
CA LYS A 254 -18.77 -9.54 -3.08
C LYS A 254 -18.47 -8.36 -2.17
N MET A 255 -18.07 -8.60 -0.94
CA MET A 255 -17.70 -7.52 -0.01
C MET A 255 -16.45 -6.77 -0.46
N LEU A 256 -15.46 -7.47 -1.00
CA LEU A 256 -14.28 -6.84 -1.59
C LEU A 256 -14.63 -5.96 -2.79
N GLN A 257 -15.59 -6.37 -3.63
CA GLN A 257 -16.13 -5.53 -4.71
C GLN A 257 -16.83 -4.26 -4.19
N TYR A 258 -17.53 -4.34 -3.06
CA TYR A 258 -18.10 -3.16 -2.42
C TYR A 258 -17.02 -2.24 -1.84
N ILE A 259 -16.00 -2.80 -1.19
CA ILE A 259 -14.85 -2.05 -0.66
C ILE A 259 -14.09 -1.34 -1.79
N LEU A 260 -13.90 -2.01 -2.93
CA LEU A 260 -13.36 -1.44 -4.16
C LEU A 260 -14.13 -0.20 -4.60
N ARG A 261 -15.46 -0.35 -4.76
CA ARG A 261 -16.30 0.75 -5.19
C ARG A 261 -16.24 1.93 -4.22
N SER A 262 -16.29 1.66 -2.91
CA SER A 262 -16.14 2.70 -1.89
C SER A 262 -14.78 3.39 -1.98
N SER A 263 -13.70 2.64 -2.28
CA SER A 263 -12.36 3.19 -2.47
C SER A 263 -12.27 4.11 -3.70
N ASP A 264 -12.89 3.74 -4.82
CA ASP A 264 -12.96 4.57 -6.04
C ASP A 264 -13.72 5.87 -5.81
N GLU A 265 -14.86 5.78 -5.12
CA GLU A 265 -15.64 6.96 -4.76
C GLU A 265 -14.88 7.88 -3.78
N ILE A 266 -14.11 7.32 -2.83
CA ILE A 266 -13.23 8.08 -1.94
C ILE A 266 -12.13 8.80 -2.72
N LEU A 267 -11.46 8.13 -3.66
CA LEU A 267 -10.41 8.73 -4.47
C LEU A 267 -10.93 9.88 -5.33
N SER A 268 -12.03 9.65 -6.06
CA SER A 268 -12.63 10.66 -6.93
C SER A 268 -13.07 11.90 -6.15
N LEU A 269 -13.66 11.69 -4.98
CA LEU A 269 -14.08 12.77 -4.08
C LEU A 269 -12.88 13.51 -3.47
N ASN A 270 -11.87 12.77 -3.00
CA ASN A 270 -10.65 13.34 -2.44
C ASN A 270 -9.91 14.20 -3.46
N LYS A 271 -9.78 13.72 -4.71
CA LYS A 271 -9.19 14.49 -5.80
C LYS A 271 -9.93 15.80 -6.06
N SER A 272 -11.26 15.74 -6.10
CA SER A 272 -12.10 16.93 -6.29
C SER A 272 -11.91 17.96 -5.16
N ILE A 273 -11.79 17.50 -3.92
CA ILE A 273 -11.49 18.34 -2.75
C ILE A 273 -10.07 18.91 -2.85
N HIS A 274 -9.11 18.08 -3.25
CA HIS A 274 -7.70 18.46 -3.40
C HIS A 274 -7.51 19.59 -4.40
N ASP A 275 -8.12 19.45 -5.58
CA ASP A 275 -8.07 20.44 -6.65
C ASP A 275 -8.69 21.77 -6.19
N GLU A 276 -9.78 21.70 -5.41
CA GLU A 276 -10.46 22.89 -4.90
C GLU A 276 -9.64 23.63 -3.83
N ILE A 277 -9.05 22.91 -2.88
CA ILE A 277 -8.20 23.50 -1.81
C ILE A 277 -6.94 24.14 -2.40
N ARG A 278 -6.43 23.63 -3.53
CA ARG A 278 -5.27 24.22 -4.22
C ARG A 278 -5.60 25.39 -5.14
N SER A 279 -6.87 25.65 -5.40
CA SER A 279 -7.26 26.74 -6.29
C SER A 279 -6.91 28.11 -5.68
N ASP A 280 -6.56 29.07 -6.53
CA ASP A 280 -6.22 30.44 -6.10
C ASP A 280 -7.36 31.09 -5.30
N ARG A 281 -8.61 30.81 -5.70
CA ARG A 281 -9.81 31.28 -4.99
C ARG A 281 -9.91 30.76 -3.55
N PHE A 282 -9.46 29.53 -3.28
CA PHE A 282 -9.46 28.99 -1.92
C PHE A 282 -8.36 29.66 -1.09
N MET A 283 -7.15 29.79 -1.64
CA MET A 283 -6.03 30.45 -0.96
C MET A 283 -6.31 31.91 -0.61
N GLU A 284 -7.11 32.62 -1.41
CA GLU A 284 -7.59 33.97 -1.08
C GLU A 284 -8.65 33.98 0.02
N MET A 285 -9.60 33.03 -0.02
CA MET A 285 -10.68 32.94 0.97
C MET A 285 -10.16 32.53 2.35
N GLU A 286 -9.24 31.57 2.41
CA GLU A 286 -8.65 31.08 3.66
C GLU A 286 -7.97 32.20 4.47
N LYS A 287 -7.36 33.18 3.79
CA LYS A 287 -6.75 34.34 4.46
C LYS A 287 -7.77 35.21 5.19
N ASN A 288 -9.02 35.16 4.78
CA ASN A 288 -10.10 36.01 5.27
C ASN A 288 -11.08 35.26 6.19
N ASP A 289 -11.11 33.93 6.16
CA ASP A 289 -11.97 33.11 7.00
C ASP A 289 -11.17 32.00 7.74
N ASP A 290 -10.94 32.24 9.03
CA ASP A 290 -10.22 31.32 9.91
C ASP A 290 -10.88 29.92 10.00
N ARG A 291 -12.19 29.82 9.72
CA ARG A 291 -12.92 28.53 9.75
C ARG A 291 -12.43 27.59 8.65
N LEU A 292 -11.83 28.10 7.58
CA LEU A 292 -11.35 27.30 6.45
C LEU A 292 -9.91 26.80 6.63
N LYS A 293 -9.16 27.29 7.63
CA LYS A 293 -7.77 26.88 7.89
C LYS A 293 -7.61 25.38 8.16
N VAL A 294 -8.65 24.73 8.68
CA VAL A 294 -8.63 23.28 8.88
C VAL A 294 -8.54 22.50 7.55
N LEU A 295 -8.98 23.10 6.43
CA LEU A 295 -8.91 22.49 5.11
C LEU A 295 -7.52 22.62 4.46
N SER A 296 -6.74 23.67 4.77
CA SER A 296 -5.39 23.77 4.22
C SER A 296 -4.46 22.70 4.79
N GLY A 297 -4.63 22.35 6.06
CA GLY A 297 -3.97 21.18 6.68
C GLY A 297 -4.33 19.84 6.02
N TYR A 298 -5.46 19.78 5.31
CA TYR A 298 -5.89 18.57 4.61
C TYR A 298 -5.10 18.28 3.31
N ALA A 299 -4.40 19.26 2.74
CA ALA A 299 -3.71 19.09 1.45
C ALA A 299 -2.62 17.99 1.48
N GLU A 300 -1.93 17.84 2.61
CA GLU A 300 -0.93 16.80 2.81
C GLU A 300 -1.57 15.42 3.01
N LYS A 301 -2.58 15.33 3.89
CA LYS A 301 -3.38 14.11 4.07
C LYS A 301 -3.98 13.63 2.75
N SER A 302 -4.47 14.55 1.93
CA SER A 302 -5.13 14.23 0.66
C SER A 302 -4.20 13.49 -0.32
N ARG A 303 -2.89 13.80 -0.37
CA ARG A 303 -1.93 13.01 -1.17
C ARG A 303 -1.78 11.59 -0.63
N THR A 304 -1.71 11.45 0.69
CA THR A 304 -1.62 10.14 1.34
C THR A 304 -2.87 9.30 1.11
N VAL A 305 -4.06 9.91 1.16
CA VAL A 305 -5.34 9.26 0.85
C VAL A 305 -5.33 8.76 -0.60
N GLU A 306 -4.91 9.60 -1.56
CA GLU A 306 -4.77 9.23 -2.97
C GLU A 306 -3.85 8.03 -3.19
N HIS A 307 -2.66 8.06 -2.59
CA HIS A 307 -1.70 6.97 -2.67
C HIS A 307 -2.27 5.67 -2.07
N ASN A 308 -2.80 5.74 -0.84
CA ASN A 308 -3.25 4.58 -0.10
C ASN A 308 -4.47 3.91 -0.74
N PHE A 309 -5.51 4.69 -1.10
CA PHE A 309 -6.70 4.13 -1.75
C PHE A 309 -6.44 3.77 -3.22
N GLY A 310 -5.49 4.43 -3.90
CA GLY A 310 -5.02 4.03 -5.23
C GLY A 310 -4.42 2.62 -5.23
N ASN A 311 -3.57 2.34 -4.23
CA ASN A 311 -3.00 1.00 -4.04
C ASN A 311 -4.10 -0.04 -3.76
N ILE A 312 -5.13 0.29 -2.97
CA ILE A 312 -6.28 -0.62 -2.73
C ILE A 312 -6.96 -1.02 -4.03
N LEU A 313 -7.27 -0.03 -4.88
CA LEU A 313 -8.03 -0.27 -6.10
C LEU A 313 -7.29 -1.18 -7.06
N GLN A 314 -6.01 -0.94 -7.29
CA GLN A 314 -5.20 -1.75 -8.19
C GLN A 314 -5.15 -3.21 -7.75
N ILE A 315 -5.05 -3.45 -6.44
CA ILE A 315 -4.94 -4.80 -5.87
C ILE A 315 -6.28 -5.52 -5.91
N LEU A 316 -7.32 -4.91 -5.36
CA LEU A 316 -8.60 -5.58 -5.23
C LEU A 316 -9.27 -5.78 -6.62
N THR A 317 -8.90 -5.00 -7.63
CA THR A 317 -9.41 -5.16 -9.01
C THR A 317 -8.79 -6.37 -9.72
N LYS A 318 -7.67 -6.90 -9.21
CA LYS A 318 -7.04 -8.14 -9.70
C LYS A 318 -7.55 -9.42 -8.99
N LEU A 319 -8.39 -9.29 -7.95
CA LEU A 319 -9.03 -10.42 -7.23
C LEU A 319 -10.27 -10.97 -7.94
#